data_AF-A0A9J6E9T9-F1
#
_entry.id   AF-A0A9J6E9T9-F1
#
_cell.length_a   1.000
_cell.length_b   1.000
_cell.length_c   1.000
_cell.angle_alpha   90.00
_cell.angle_beta   90.00
_cell.angle_gamma   90.00
#
_symmetry.space_group_name_H-M   'P 1'
#
loop_
_entity.id
_entity.type
_entity.pdbx_description
1 polymer ?
#
loop_
_entity_poly.entity_id
_entity_poly.type
_entity_poly.pdbx_seq_one_letter_code
_entity_poly.pdbx_strand_id
1 'polypeptide(L)'
;MEAAMHRASVSMESCASQLYQSAHYALQLPYSVFGLGQSPNFVDVLTVALPNNESVEHLSVHHQWTQIIPNSQMVVIPYPVNDPQSWVNKLFVTPGRQVLLTFIALAGTCVFIVLIIGTLHWLEKREDHRMRRQEAHQFHFDAM
;
A
#
# COMPACT_ATOMS: atom_id res chain seq x y z
N MET A 1 -31.75 19.15 7.39
CA MET A 1 -30.74 19.95 8.11
C MET A 1 -29.85 18.94 8.82
N GLU A 2 -28.72 18.63 8.18
CA GLU A 2 -27.83 17.50 8.43
C GLU A 2 -27.32 17.40 9.87
N ALA A 3 -27.33 16.17 10.36
CA ALA A 3 -26.65 15.76 11.58
C ALA A 3 -25.13 15.75 11.36
N ALA A 4 -24.48 16.90 11.58
CA ALA A 4 -23.03 16.98 11.73
C ALA A 4 -22.64 16.45 13.12
N MET A 5 -22.66 15.13 13.26
CA MET A 5 -22.02 14.42 14.36
C MET A 5 -20.51 14.64 14.25
N HIS A 6 -19.99 15.64 14.97
CA HIS A 6 -18.57 15.81 15.24
C HIS A 6 -18.02 14.50 15.83
N ARG A 7 -17.40 13.69 14.97
CA ARG A 7 -16.67 12.49 15.36
C ARG A 7 -15.48 12.98 16.18
N ALA A 8 -15.54 12.82 17.50
CA ALA A 8 -14.41 13.12 18.36
C ALA A 8 -13.19 12.34 17.84
N SER A 9 -12.16 13.07 17.41
CA SER A 9 -10.88 12.48 17.05
C SER A 9 -10.28 11.88 18.32
N VAL A 10 -10.11 10.56 18.33
CA VAL A 10 -9.46 9.87 19.46
C VAL A 10 -7.95 10.13 19.34
N SER A 11 -7.38 10.84 20.31
CA SER A 11 -5.93 10.97 20.44
C SER A 11 -5.37 9.70 21.07
N MET A 12 -4.34 9.13 20.46
CA MET A 12 -3.62 7.97 20.96
C MET A 12 -2.17 8.37 21.18
N GLU A 13 -1.63 8.02 22.34
CA GLU A 13 -0.27 8.36 22.73
C GLU A 13 0.48 7.09 23.11
N SER A 14 1.74 7.01 22.70
CA SER A 14 2.65 5.98 23.17
C SER A 14 4.07 6.53 23.25
N CYS A 15 4.83 6.02 24.21
CA CYS A 15 6.19 6.42 24.46
C CYS A 15 7.09 5.19 24.59
N ALA A 16 8.34 5.35 24.18
CA ALA A 16 9.38 4.35 24.37
C ALA A 16 10.71 5.05 24.64
N SER A 17 11.54 4.43 25.47
CA SER A 17 12.88 4.89 25.76
C SER A 17 13.91 3.87 25.29
N GLN A 18 15.09 4.35 24.91
CA GLN A 18 16.27 3.51 24.72
C GLN A 18 17.03 3.48 26.05
N LEU A 19 17.13 2.30 26.64
CA LEU A 19 17.89 2.09 27.86
C LEU A 19 19.36 1.81 27.53
N TYR A 20 20.24 2.10 28.48
CA TYR A 20 21.65 1.71 28.41
C TYR A 20 21.82 0.34 29.07
N GLN A 21 22.68 -0.51 28.49
CA GLN A 21 22.98 -1.82 29.05
C GLN A 21 24.29 -1.76 29.86
N SER A 22 24.26 -2.25 31.10
CA SER A 22 25.40 -2.21 32.04
C SER A 22 26.06 -3.57 32.32
N ALA A 23 25.70 -4.63 31.59
CA ALA A 23 26.20 -6.01 31.80
C ALA A 23 26.70 -6.68 30.50
N HIS A 24 27.38 -7.83 30.64
CA HIS A 24 27.94 -8.63 29.54
C HIS A 24 26.86 -9.40 28.74
N TYR A 25 25.88 -8.68 28.17
CA TYR A 25 24.91 -9.21 27.21
C TYR A 25 25.16 -8.68 25.79
N ALA A 26 24.40 -9.16 24.81
CA ALA A 26 24.45 -8.67 23.44
C ALA A 26 24.17 -7.15 23.38
N LEU A 27 24.69 -6.45 22.37
CA LEU A 27 24.45 -5.02 22.20
C LEU A 27 22.96 -4.75 21.92
N GLN A 28 22.43 -3.69 22.53
CA GLN A 28 21.08 -3.21 22.23
C GLN A 28 21.03 -2.62 20.81
N LEU A 29 19.88 -2.79 20.15
CA LEU A 29 19.62 -2.24 18.83
C LEU A 29 19.61 -0.70 18.88
N PRO A 30 20.11 -0.01 17.83
CA PRO A 30 20.16 1.46 17.78
C PRO A 30 18.78 2.10 17.48
N TYR A 31 17.68 1.35 17.64
CA TYR A 31 16.32 1.82 17.41
C TYR A 31 15.38 1.21 18.45
N SER A 32 14.23 1.87 18.68
CA SER A 32 13.15 1.35 19.52
C SER A 32 11.88 1.27 18.68
N VAL A 33 11.10 0.21 18.88
CA VAL A 33 9.84 -0.01 18.15
C VAL A 33 8.70 0.08 19.15
N PHE A 34 7.74 0.95 18.85
CA PHE A 34 6.54 1.12 19.65
C PHE A 34 5.35 1.40 18.73
N GLY A 35 4.14 1.08 19.18
CA GLY A 35 2.91 1.22 18.41
C GLY A 35 1.94 2.20 19.06
N LEU A 36 0.97 2.70 18.30
CA LEU A 36 -0.07 3.62 18.78
C LEU A 36 -1.29 2.88 19.37
N GLY A 37 -1.21 1.56 19.53
CA GLY A 37 -2.33 0.69 19.89
C GLY A 37 -3.09 0.14 18.67
N GLN A 38 -4.23 -0.52 18.91
CA GLN A 38 -5.08 -1.06 17.85
C GLN A 38 -6.07 0.02 17.38
N SER A 39 -5.84 0.59 16.19
CA SER A 39 -6.79 1.47 15.52
C SER A 39 -7.15 0.88 14.14
N PRO A 40 -8.44 0.69 13.82
CA PRO A 40 -8.86 0.23 12.50
C PRO A 40 -8.81 1.34 11.44
N ASN A 41 -8.48 2.58 11.82
CA ASN A 41 -8.59 3.77 10.99
C ASN A 41 -7.24 4.31 10.53
N PHE A 42 -7.29 5.16 9.50
CA PHE A 42 -6.17 6.01 9.09
C PHE A 42 -5.79 6.96 10.23
N VAL A 43 -4.50 7.18 10.42
CA VAL A 43 -4.01 8.19 11.36
C VAL A 43 -3.84 9.48 10.59
N ASP A 44 -4.70 10.46 10.89
CA ASP A 44 -4.73 11.74 10.17
C ASP A 44 -3.49 12.57 10.50
N VAL A 45 -3.09 12.59 11.77
CA VAL A 45 -1.94 13.32 12.29
C VAL A 45 -1.14 12.43 13.23
N LEU A 46 0.15 12.26 12.93
CA LEU A 46 1.13 11.59 13.77
C LEU A 46 2.19 12.60 14.20
N THR A 47 2.25 12.86 15.49
CA THR A 47 3.29 13.72 16.09
C THR A 47 4.32 12.83 16.79
N VAL A 48 5.58 12.91 16.37
CA VAL A 48 6.69 12.27 17.09
C VAL A 48 7.49 13.36 17.77
N ALA A 49 7.76 13.16 19.05
CA ALA A 49 8.53 14.07 19.87
C ALA A 49 9.74 13.36 20.48
N LEU A 50 10.87 14.07 20.54
CA LEU A 50 12.06 13.65 21.26
C LEU A 50 12.37 14.66 22.36
N PRO A 51 12.78 14.19 23.55
CA PRO A 51 13.27 15.10 24.57
C PRO A 51 14.55 15.77 24.08
N ASN A 52 14.62 17.09 24.19
CA ASN A 52 15.82 17.86 23.86
C ASN A 52 16.34 18.55 25.13
N ASN A 53 17.64 18.48 25.36
CA ASN A 53 18.30 19.11 26.50
C ASN A 53 18.89 20.50 26.15
N GLU A 54 18.80 20.95 24.90
CA GLU A 54 19.45 22.20 24.47
C GLU A 54 18.73 23.49 24.91
N SER A 55 17.45 23.45 25.32
CA SER A 55 16.78 24.65 25.84
C SER A 55 15.68 24.34 26.87
N VAL A 56 15.60 25.15 27.93
CA VAL A 56 14.54 25.08 28.96
C VAL A 56 13.16 25.47 28.39
N GLU A 57 13.14 26.19 27.26
CA GLU A 57 11.91 26.65 26.59
C GLU A 57 11.34 25.63 25.59
N HIS A 58 12.16 24.81 24.94
CA HIS A 58 11.72 23.73 24.05
C HIS A 58 12.14 22.37 24.61
N LEU A 59 11.42 21.91 25.64
CA LEU A 59 11.65 20.64 26.33
C LEU A 59 11.55 19.41 25.38
N SER A 60 10.83 19.56 24.27
CA SER A 60 10.68 18.51 23.26
C SER A 60 10.70 19.07 21.84
N VAL A 61 11.53 18.45 21.00
CA VAL A 61 11.58 18.67 19.56
C VAL A 61 10.57 17.73 18.93
N HIS A 62 9.64 18.25 18.13
CA HIS A 62 8.57 17.45 17.54
C HIS A 62 8.43 17.72 16.04
N HIS A 63 8.05 16.66 15.32
CA HIS A 63 7.69 16.74 13.91
C HIS A 63 6.36 16.01 13.68
N GLN A 64 5.56 16.57 12.77
CA GLN A 64 4.23 16.07 12.47
C GLN A 64 4.17 15.52 11.05
N TRP A 65 3.70 14.29 10.92
CA TRP A 65 3.33 13.70 9.62
C TRP A 65 1.83 13.53 9.55
N THR A 66 1.30 13.58 8.33
CA THR A 66 -0.13 13.43 8.08
C THR A 66 -0.43 12.20 7.24
N GLN A 67 -1.68 11.74 7.31
CA GLN A 67 -2.24 10.70 6.43
C GLN A 67 -1.50 9.35 6.44
N ILE A 68 -1.25 8.79 7.63
CA ILE A 68 -0.63 7.47 7.74
C ILE A 68 -1.66 6.36 7.49
N ILE A 69 -1.35 5.50 6.53
CA ILE A 69 -2.20 4.39 6.11
C ILE A 69 -2.13 3.24 7.13
N PRO A 70 -3.24 2.53 7.41
CA PRO A 70 -3.22 1.31 8.21
C PRO A 70 -2.23 0.27 7.70
N ASN A 71 -1.77 -0.63 8.58
CA ASN A 71 -0.81 -1.71 8.24
C ASN A 71 0.52 -1.21 7.65
N SER A 72 0.87 0.05 7.89
CA SER A 72 2.18 0.60 7.57
C SER A 72 3.08 0.61 8.80
N GLN A 73 4.38 0.43 8.57
CA GLN A 73 5.42 0.62 9.56
C GLN A 73 6.19 1.89 9.20
N MET A 74 6.23 2.85 10.12
CA MET A 74 6.95 4.09 9.92
C MET A 74 8.26 4.07 10.69
N VAL A 75 9.36 4.28 9.99
CA VAL A 75 10.68 4.46 10.59
C VAL A 75 11.03 5.93 10.54
N VAL A 76 11.28 6.52 11.71
CA VAL A 76 11.68 7.92 11.85
C VAL A 76 13.17 7.97 12.17
N ILE A 77 13.91 8.76 11.40
CA ILE A 77 15.33 9.04 11.63
C ILE A 77 15.45 10.49 12.09
N PRO A 78 15.61 10.75 13.39
CA PRO A 78 15.62 12.09 13.95
C PRO A 78 17.00 12.74 13.82
N TYR A 79 17.41 13.00 12.58
CA TYR A 79 18.66 13.67 12.27
C TYR A 79 18.44 14.74 11.21
N PRO A 80 18.99 15.96 11.38
CA PRO A 80 19.68 16.50 12.56
C PRO A 80 18.73 16.74 13.76
N VAL A 81 19.27 16.65 14.98
CA VAL A 81 18.47 16.81 16.23
C VAL A 81 17.88 18.22 16.38
N ASN A 82 18.60 19.22 15.87
CA ASN A 82 18.27 20.64 16.07
C ASN A 82 17.26 21.18 15.05
N ASP A 83 16.95 20.40 14.00
CA ASP A 83 15.95 20.76 13.01
C ASP A 83 14.97 19.59 12.79
N PRO A 84 13.85 19.54 13.53
CA PRO A 84 12.83 18.52 13.33
C PRO A 84 12.26 18.47 11.93
N GLN A 85 12.30 19.57 11.16
CA GLN A 85 11.72 19.61 9.82
C GLN A 85 12.53 18.83 8.78
N SER A 86 13.80 18.55 9.06
CA SER A 86 14.65 17.74 8.19
C SER A 86 14.69 16.25 8.57
N TRP A 87 13.89 15.82 9.56
CA TRP A 87 13.78 14.41 9.92
C TRP A 87 13.24 13.56 8.78
N VAL A 88 13.95 12.47 8.49
CA VAL A 88 13.56 11.57 7.40
C VAL A 88 12.61 10.51 7.93
N ASN A 89 11.45 10.38 7.29
CA ASN A 89 10.54 9.26 7.49
C ASN A 89 10.64 8.26 6.32
N LYS A 90 10.64 6.97 6.65
CA LYS A 90 10.50 5.87 5.68
C LYS A 90 9.22 5.11 6.04
N LEU A 91 8.24 5.12 5.15
CA LEU A 91 6.99 4.39 5.32
C LEU A 91 7.08 3.07 4.56
N PHE A 92 7.05 1.96 5.30
CA PHE A 92 7.00 0.62 4.74
C PHE A 92 5.58 0.10 4.83
N VAL A 93 4.96 -0.11 3.67
CA VAL A 93 3.68 -0.82 3.60
C VAL A 93 4.01 -2.30 3.54
N THR A 94 3.47 -3.08 4.47
CA THR A 94 3.65 -4.54 4.44
C THR A 94 2.89 -5.06 3.21
N PRO A 95 3.55 -5.62 2.18
CA PRO A 95 2.84 -6.19 1.04
C PRO A 95 2.10 -7.43 1.53
N GLY A 96 0.82 -7.27 1.86
CA GLY A 96 0.00 -8.37 2.37
C GLY A 96 -0.27 -9.40 1.28
N ARG A 97 -0.44 -10.66 1.69
CA ARG A 97 -0.91 -11.77 0.83
C ARG A 97 -2.16 -11.40 0.01
N GLN A 98 -2.96 -10.47 0.50
CA GLN A 98 -4.15 -9.94 -0.16
C GLN A 98 -3.84 -9.27 -1.51
N VAL A 99 -2.75 -8.50 -1.60
CA VAL A 99 -2.33 -7.85 -2.86
C VAL A 99 -2.04 -8.91 -3.91
N LEU A 100 -1.36 -9.98 -3.54
CA LEU A 100 -1.05 -11.07 -4.47
C LEU A 100 -2.33 -11.81 -4.93
N LEU A 101 -3.30 -12.00 -4.03
CA LEU A 101 -4.59 -12.61 -4.37
C LEU A 101 -5.40 -11.75 -5.34
N THR A 102 -5.40 -10.42 -5.18
CA THR A 102 -6.10 -9.52 -6.13
C THR A 102 -5.44 -9.53 -7.50
N PHE A 103 -4.11 -9.58 -7.57
CA PHE A 103 -3.39 -9.76 -8.83
C PHE A 103 -3.75 -11.07 -9.54
N ILE A 104 -3.80 -12.18 -8.81
CA ILE A 104 -4.20 -13.48 -9.37
C ILE A 104 -5.65 -13.43 -9.86
N ALA A 105 -6.57 -12.85 -9.07
CA ALA A 105 -7.97 -12.72 -9.46
C ALA A 105 -8.15 -11.87 -10.73
N LEU A 106 -7.43 -10.75 -10.82
CA LEU A 106 -7.42 -9.89 -11.99
C LEU A 106 -6.86 -10.62 -13.22
N ALA A 107 -5.71 -11.28 -13.08
CA ALA A 107 -5.10 -12.07 -14.16
C ALA A 107 -6.05 -13.18 -14.63
N GLY A 108 -6.70 -13.89 -13.70
CA GLY A 108 -7.70 -14.91 -14.02
C GLY A 108 -8.88 -14.34 -14.81
N THR A 109 -9.36 -13.15 -14.44
CA THR A 109 -10.46 -12.48 -15.16
C THR A 109 -10.02 -12.05 -16.55
N CYS A 110 -8.81 -11.51 -16.70
CA CYS A 110 -8.25 -11.19 -18.01
C CYS A 110 -8.13 -12.43 -18.91
N VAL A 111 -7.59 -13.54 -18.40
CA VAL A 111 -7.48 -14.81 -19.15
C VAL A 111 -8.85 -15.33 -19.55
N PHE A 112 -9.83 -15.27 -18.65
CA PHE A 112 -11.19 -15.71 -18.92
C PHE A 112 -11.83 -14.91 -20.08
N ILE A 113 -11.65 -13.59 -20.09
CA ILE A 113 -12.13 -12.73 -21.18
C ILE A 113 -11.43 -13.08 -22.49
N VAL A 114 -10.10 -13.28 -22.48
CA VAL A 114 -9.33 -13.66 -23.68
C VAL A 114 -9.80 -15.01 -24.24
N LEU A 115 -10.13 -15.97 -23.39
CA LEU A 115 -10.67 -17.26 -23.83
C LEU A 115 -12.04 -17.11 -24.50
N ILE A 116 -12.93 -16.28 -23.96
CA ILE A 116 -14.24 -16.00 -24.57
C ILE A 116 -14.05 -15.35 -25.95
N ILE A 117 -13.21 -14.32 -26.03
CA ILE A 117 -12.92 -13.65 -27.30
C ILE A 117 -12.30 -14.63 -28.30
N GLY A 118 -11.34 -15.45 -27.87
CA GLY A 118 -10.65 -16.42 -28.72
C GLY A 118 -11.58 -17.51 -29.25
N THR A 119 -12.50 -18.02 -28.41
CA THR A 119 -13.50 -19.02 -28.82
C THR A 119 -14.48 -18.45 -29.83
N LEU A 120 -14.98 -17.22 -29.62
CA LEU A 120 -15.82 -16.52 -30.58
C LEU A 120 -15.09 -16.30 -31.91
N HIS A 121 -13.84 -15.83 -31.86
CA HIS A 121 -13.05 -15.57 -33.07
C HIS A 121 -12.78 -16.85 -33.88
N TRP A 122 -12.64 -17.99 -33.20
CA TRP A 122 -12.45 -19.26 -33.89
C TRP A 122 -13.73 -19.77 -34.57
N LEU A 123 -14.89 -19.55 -33.93
CA LEU A 123 -16.20 -19.84 -34.50
C LEU A 123 -16.45 -18.98 -35.75
N GLU A 124 -16.20 -17.67 -35.65
CA GLU A 124 -16.28 -16.73 -36.78
C GLU A 124 -15.39 -17.19 -37.94
N LYS A 125 -14.12 -17.48 -37.66
CA LYS A 125 -13.18 -17.96 -38.69
C LYS A 125 -13.62 -19.28 -39.34
N ARG A 126 -14.31 -20.15 -38.59
CA ARG A 126 -14.85 -21.43 -39.10
C ARG A 126 -16.06 -21.21 -40.02
N GLU A 127 -16.86 -20.18 -39.79
CA GLU A 127 -17.95 -19.79 -40.68
C GLU A 127 -17.41 -19.19 -41.98
N ASP A 128 -16.43 -18.29 -41.88
CA ASP A 128 -15.72 -17.73 -43.04
C ASP A 128 -15.10 -18.82 -43.93
N HIS A 129 -14.46 -19.83 -43.32
CA HIS A 129 -13.89 -20.96 -44.06
C HIS A 129 -14.94 -21.85 -44.74
N ARG A 130 -16.18 -21.91 -44.23
CA ARG A 130 -17.27 -22.65 -44.89
C ARG A 130 -17.80 -21.89 -46.10
N MET A 131 -17.94 -20.56 -46.01
CA MET A 131 -18.40 -19.72 -47.12
C MET A 131 -17.41 -19.77 -48.30
N ARG A 132 -16.10 -19.64 -48.06
CA ARG A 132 -15.08 -19.70 -49.13
C ARG A 132 -15.05 -21.02 -49.91
N ARG A 133 -15.44 -22.15 -49.30
CA ARG A 133 -15.52 -23.45 -50.00
C ARG A 133 -16.73 -23.55 -50.92
N GLN A 134 -17.81 -22.83 -50.61
CA GLN A 134 -19.01 -22.81 -51.44
C GLN A 134 -18.82 -21.92 -52.67
N GLU A 135 -18.14 -20.78 -52.51
CA GLU A 135 -17.77 -19.90 -53.62
C GLU A 135 -16.83 -20.62 -54.62
N ALA A 136 -15.82 -21.34 -54.15
CA ALA A 136 -14.90 -22.08 -55.01
C ALA A 136 -15.59 -23.19 -55.85
N HIS A 137 -16.66 -23.81 -55.33
CA HIS A 137 -17.45 -24.78 -56.09
C HIS A 137 -18.41 -24.12 -57.08
N GLN A 138 -18.91 -22.92 -56.79
CA GLN A 138 -19.79 -22.18 -57.69
C GLN A 138 -19.04 -21.60 -58.89
N PHE A 139 -17.80 -21.12 -58.71
CA PHE A 139 -16.95 -20.65 -59.81
C PHE A 139 -16.45 -21.77 -60.74
N HIS A 140 -16.34 -23.01 -60.27
CA HIS A 140 -15.92 -24.14 -61.12
C HIS A 140 -17.03 -24.62 -62.07
N PHE A 141 -18.29 -24.29 -61.80
CA PHE A 141 -19.45 -24.67 -62.62
C PHE A 141 -19.85 -23.61 -63.66
N ASP A 142 -19.36 -22.38 -63.55
CA ASP A 142 -19.69 -21.25 -64.44
C ASP A 142 -18.67 -21.06 -65.60
N ALA A 143 -17.66 -21.94 -65.68
CA ALA A 143 -16.57 -21.88 -66.65
C ALA A 143 -16.58 -23.02 -67.72
N MET A 144 -17.65 -23.81 -67.79
CA MET A 144 -17.95 -24.75 -68.88
C MET A 144 -19.28 -24.37 -69.54
#